data_AF-A0A3G6RX74-F1
#
_entry.id   AF-A0A3G6RX74-F1
#
_cell.length_a   1.000
_cell.length_b   1.000
_cell.length_c   1.000
_cell.angle_alpha   90.00
_cell.angle_beta   90.00
_cell.angle_gamma   90.00
#
_symmetry.space_group_name_H-M   'P 1'
#
loop_
_entity.id
_entity.type
_entity.pdbx_description
1 polymer ?
#
loop_
_entity_poly.entity_id
_entity_poly.type
_entity_poly.pdbx_seq_one_letter_code
_entity_poly.pdbx_strand_id
1 'polypeptide(L)'
;MNVNLMPKPVNFKFGEYINKGFELLKKDFGNIFIAFLVCMIMSIIPFCGLLAMGNMYKYLQKINRNQPASPGDIFDFKDFMPYLILQLIIFGGVFIIYIPLIIVLALTGALSNNGNDAGPLAMIFVIPYVVFIIVAIYYFALKAFYIVPLISLKGIKDLKTAWNISRVMTQGNLIAILLFSFVVGLLAQIGVLACGIGIFLTLPFVYTANYFAYEDAIQQIEHDEIIEIGSKNEF
;
A
#
# COMPACT_ATOMS: atom_id res chain seq x y z
N MET A 1 -14.59 5.02 18.41
CA MET A 1 -13.89 3.96 19.19
C MET A 1 -12.43 4.40 19.24
N ASN A 2 -11.91 4.78 20.40
CA ASN A 2 -10.48 5.05 20.55
C ASN A 2 -9.80 3.68 20.49
N VAL A 3 -9.21 3.37 19.33
CA VAL A 3 -8.45 2.12 19.17
C VAL A 3 -7.15 2.32 19.94
N ASN A 4 -6.99 1.62 21.06
CA ASN A 4 -5.73 1.61 21.80
C ASN A 4 -4.78 0.66 21.07
N LEU A 5 -3.90 1.22 20.22
CA LEU A 5 -2.90 0.46 19.49
C LEU A 5 -1.56 0.60 20.21
N MET A 6 -0.88 -0.52 20.44
CA MET A 6 0.49 -0.53 20.95
C MET A 6 1.44 -0.82 19.79
N PRO A 7 2.10 0.19 19.19
CA PRO A 7 2.92 -0.02 18.01
C PRO A 7 4.15 -0.86 18.38
N LYS A 8 4.28 -2.02 17.73
CA LYS A 8 5.45 -2.90 17.85
C LYS A 8 5.81 -3.49 16.48
N PRO A 9 7.06 -3.95 16.28
CA PRO A 9 7.43 -4.70 15.08
C PRO A 9 6.52 -5.92 14.89
N VAL A 10 6.03 -6.11 13.67
CA VAL A 10 5.10 -7.21 13.33
C VAL A 10 5.89 -8.47 13.01
N ASN A 11 5.44 -9.64 13.45
CA ASN A 11 5.94 -10.91 12.93
C ASN A 11 5.32 -11.18 11.56
N PHE A 12 6.07 -10.93 10.48
CA PHE A 12 5.54 -10.94 9.11
C PHE A 12 5.49 -12.35 8.50
N LYS A 13 4.29 -12.88 8.26
CA LYS A 13 4.05 -14.26 7.81
C LYS A 13 3.77 -14.37 6.31
N PHE A 14 4.79 -14.07 5.49
CA PHE A 14 4.73 -14.01 4.02
C PHE A 14 3.88 -15.12 3.36
N GLY A 15 4.19 -16.40 3.63
CA GLY A 15 3.55 -17.52 2.94
C GLY A 15 2.09 -17.73 3.35
N GLU A 16 1.78 -17.43 4.61
CA GLU A 16 0.43 -17.53 5.15
C GLU A 16 -0.51 -16.51 4.50
N TYR A 17 -0.05 -15.28 4.28
CA TYR A 17 -0.85 -14.22 3.64
C TYR A 17 -1.21 -14.55 2.19
N ILE A 18 -0.25 -15.11 1.43
CA ILE A 18 -0.47 -15.57 0.06
C ILE A 18 -1.51 -16.69 0.03
N ASN A 19 -1.33 -17.72 0.86
CA ASN A 19 -2.24 -18.87 0.91
C ASN A 19 -3.65 -18.46 1.32
N LYS A 20 -3.80 -17.66 2.40
CA LYS A 20 -5.11 -17.17 2.84
C LYS A 20 -5.76 -16.26 1.81
N GLY A 21 -4.98 -15.40 1.15
CA GLY A 21 -5.47 -14.54 0.07
C GLY A 21 -6.05 -15.36 -1.08
N PHE A 22 -5.32 -16.39 -1.51
CA PHE A 22 -5.78 -17.30 -2.57
C PHE A 22 -7.04 -18.07 -2.18
N GLU A 23 -7.09 -18.62 -0.96
CA GLU A 23 -8.28 -19.34 -0.46
C GLU A 23 -9.52 -18.44 -0.37
N LEU A 24 -9.36 -17.20 0.10
CA LEU A 24 -10.47 -16.24 0.15
C LEU A 24 -10.95 -15.87 -1.26
N LEU A 25 -10.02 -15.61 -2.18
CA LEU A 25 -10.35 -15.30 -3.56
C LEU A 25 -11.09 -16.47 -4.23
N LYS A 26 -10.65 -17.70 -4.01
CA LYS A 26 -11.28 -18.91 -4.56
C LYS A 26 -12.68 -19.12 -3.97
N LYS A 27 -12.86 -18.87 -2.67
CA LYS A 27 -14.15 -19.04 -1.97
C LYS A 27 -15.24 -18.13 -2.52
N ASP A 28 -14.91 -16.87 -2.83
CA ASP A 28 -15.90 -15.86 -3.26
C ASP A 28 -15.43 -15.02 -4.45
N PHE A 29 -14.93 -15.72 -5.49
CA PHE A 29 -14.31 -15.06 -6.64
C PHE A 29 -15.24 -14.06 -7.32
N GLY A 30 -16.50 -14.42 -7.56
CA GLY A 30 -17.45 -13.59 -8.29
C GLY A 30 -17.67 -12.24 -7.61
N ASN A 31 -17.96 -12.23 -6.31
CA ASN A 31 -18.21 -10.98 -5.60
C ASN A 31 -16.93 -10.16 -5.42
N ILE A 32 -15.79 -10.81 -5.12
CA ILE A 32 -14.48 -10.14 -5.01
C ILE A 32 -14.07 -9.53 -6.35
N PHE A 33 -14.33 -10.20 -7.47
CA PHE A 33 -14.03 -9.69 -8.81
C PHE A 33 -14.90 -8.47 -9.15
N ILE A 34 -16.21 -8.52 -8.86
CA ILE A 34 -17.10 -7.36 -9.06
C ILE A 34 -16.66 -6.19 -8.17
N ALA A 35 -16.34 -6.46 -6.90
CA ALA A 35 -15.80 -5.46 -5.98
C ALA A 35 -14.49 -4.85 -6.53
N PHE A 36 -13.59 -5.67 -7.08
CA PHE A 36 -12.38 -5.18 -7.75
C PHE A 36 -12.70 -4.28 -8.95
N LEU A 37 -13.67 -4.62 -9.80
CA LEU A 37 -14.09 -3.75 -10.91
C LEU A 37 -14.63 -2.40 -10.40
N VAL A 38 -15.42 -2.41 -9.34
CA VAL A 38 -15.90 -1.18 -8.69
C VAL A 38 -14.74 -0.36 -8.11
N CYS A 39 -13.77 -1.03 -7.48
CA CYS A 39 -12.53 -0.39 -7.01
C CYS A 39 -11.77 0.27 -8.16
N MET A 40 -11.69 -0.38 -9.33
CA MET A 40 -11.05 0.18 -10.51
C MET A 40 -11.79 1.42 -11.02
N ILE A 41 -13.12 1.37 -11.13
CA ILE A 41 -13.95 2.53 -11.53
C ILE A 41 -13.75 3.70 -10.56
N MET A 42 -13.78 3.44 -9.26
CA MET A 42 -13.54 4.47 -8.25
C MET A 42 -12.12 5.05 -8.35
N SER A 43 -11.13 4.25 -8.75
CA SER A 43 -9.74 4.68 -8.91
C SER A 43 -9.52 5.57 -10.15
N ILE A 44 -10.45 5.62 -11.10
CA ILE A 44 -10.43 6.56 -12.23
C ILE A 44 -10.71 7.99 -11.74
N ILE A 45 -11.49 8.14 -10.66
CA ILE A 45 -11.77 9.44 -10.07
C ILE A 45 -10.47 9.98 -9.46
N PRO A 46 -10.06 11.22 -9.80
CA PRO A 46 -8.88 11.83 -9.24
C PRO A 46 -8.88 11.78 -7.71
N PHE A 47 -7.73 11.45 -7.14
CA PHE A 47 -7.51 11.33 -5.70
C PHE A 47 -8.32 10.24 -4.98
N CYS A 48 -9.00 9.34 -5.69
CA CYS A 48 -9.81 8.30 -5.06
C CYS A 48 -9.17 6.90 -5.08
N GLY A 49 -8.00 6.72 -5.70
CA GLY A 49 -7.34 5.41 -5.80
C GLY A 49 -7.00 4.78 -4.44
N LEU A 50 -6.39 5.54 -3.52
CA LEU A 50 -6.09 5.03 -2.17
C LEU A 50 -7.36 4.84 -1.32
N LEU A 51 -8.38 5.67 -1.53
CA LEU A 51 -9.69 5.51 -0.88
C LEU A 51 -10.38 4.23 -1.34
N ALA A 52 -10.39 3.97 -2.65
CA ALA A 52 -10.93 2.75 -3.25
C ALA A 52 -10.23 1.51 -2.70
N MET A 53 -8.89 1.54 -2.62
CA MET A 53 -8.10 0.48 -2.00
C MET A 53 -8.46 0.29 -0.52
N GLY A 54 -8.58 1.37 0.25
CA GLY A 54 -8.98 1.32 1.65
C GLY A 54 -10.37 0.70 1.85
N ASN A 55 -11.34 1.06 1.01
CA ASN A 55 -12.69 0.52 1.04
C ASN A 55 -12.74 -0.94 0.56
N MET A 56 -11.90 -1.32 -0.41
CA MET A 56 -11.72 -2.71 -0.79
C MET A 56 -11.25 -3.56 0.40
N TYR A 57 -10.34 -3.05 1.24
CA TYR A 57 -9.95 -3.76 2.46
C TYR A 57 -11.07 -3.87 3.49
N LYS A 58 -11.92 -2.84 3.65
CA LYS A 58 -13.13 -2.94 4.50
C LYS A 58 -14.10 -4.00 3.97
N TYR A 59 -14.30 -4.04 2.66
CA TYR A 59 -15.13 -5.05 2.01
C TYR A 59 -14.57 -6.47 2.25
N LEU A 60 -13.26 -6.66 2.03
CA LEU A 60 -12.56 -7.92 2.29
C LEU A 60 -12.64 -8.34 3.76
N GLN A 61 -12.58 -7.39 4.68
CA GLN A 61 -12.76 -7.64 6.11
C GLN A 61 -14.17 -8.16 6.44
N LYS A 62 -15.21 -7.53 5.87
CA LYS A 62 -16.59 -7.97 6.07
C LYS A 62 -16.80 -9.40 5.59
N ILE A 63 -16.38 -9.73 4.36
CA ILE A 63 -16.55 -11.08 3.80
C ILE A 63 -15.75 -12.14 4.59
N ASN A 64 -14.53 -11.80 5.02
CA ASN A 64 -13.69 -12.70 5.82
C ASN A 64 -14.30 -12.98 7.20
N ARG A 65 -15.04 -12.00 7.75
CA ARG A 65 -15.81 -12.12 9.01
C ARG A 65 -17.23 -12.66 8.80
N ASN A 66 -17.56 -13.14 7.61
CA ASN A 66 -18.91 -13.60 7.21
C ASN A 66 -20.02 -12.58 7.49
N GLN A 67 -19.71 -11.29 7.37
CA GLN A 67 -20.66 -10.19 7.47
C GLN A 67 -21.25 -9.86 6.09
N PRO A 68 -22.49 -9.36 6.02
CA PRO A 68 -23.08 -8.93 4.76
C PRO A 68 -22.25 -7.77 4.16
N ALA A 69 -21.77 -7.97 2.94
CA ALA A 69 -20.97 -7.00 2.21
C ALA A 69 -21.49 -6.88 0.78
N SER A 70 -21.62 -5.65 0.29
CA SER A 70 -21.97 -5.38 -1.10
C SER A 70 -20.76 -4.80 -1.83
N PRO A 71 -20.48 -5.19 -3.09
CA PRO A 71 -19.48 -4.51 -3.91
C PRO A 71 -19.69 -2.98 -3.99
N GLY A 72 -20.95 -2.52 -3.88
CA GLY A 72 -21.27 -1.09 -3.84
C GLY A 72 -20.72 -0.34 -2.62
N ASP A 73 -20.38 -1.04 -1.53
CA ASP A 73 -19.77 -0.46 -0.33
C ASP A 73 -18.41 0.19 -0.62
N ILE A 74 -17.80 -0.12 -1.77
CA ILE A 74 -16.54 0.49 -2.20
C ILE A 74 -16.72 1.98 -2.48
N PHE A 75 -17.89 2.43 -2.96
CA PHE A 75 -18.19 3.85 -3.18
C PHE A 75 -18.57 4.58 -1.87
N ASP A 76 -17.75 4.44 -0.83
CA ASP A 76 -17.89 5.19 0.43
C ASP A 76 -16.83 6.31 0.51
N PHE A 77 -17.27 7.57 0.59
CA PHE A 77 -16.39 8.75 0.63
C PHE A 77 -16.11 9.28 2.04
N LYS A 78 -16.54 8.58 3.11
CA LYS A 78 -16.37 9.05 4.51
C LYS A 78 -14.92 9.33 4.91
N ASP A 79 -13.97 8.57 4.38
CA ASP A 79 -12.54 8.71 4.68
C ASP A 79 -11.78 9.43 3.56
N PHE A 80 -12.48 10.11 2.65
CA PHE A 80 -11.87 10.83 1.53
C PHE A 80 -10.80 11.81 1.99
N MET A 81 -11.06 12.61 3.03
CA MET A 81 -10.15 13.67 3.46
C MET A 81 -8.77 13.15 3.92
N PRO A 82 -8.66 12.14 4.80
CA PRO A 82 -7.37 11.51 5.11
C PRO A 82 -6.59 11.03 3.88
N TYR A 83 -7.26 10.37 2.92
CA TYR A 83 -6.60 9.89 1.70
C TYR A 83 -6.22 10.99 0.73
N LEU A 84 -6.99 12.08 0.67
CA LEU A 84 -6.65 13.26 -0.13
C LEU A 84 -5.38 13.89 0.42
N ILE A 85 -5.30 14.13 1.73
CA ILE A 85 -4.11 14.71 2.36
C ILE A 85 -2.90 13.79 2.17
N LEU A 86 -3.06 12.48 2.33
CA LEU A 86 -1.98 11.51 2.08
C LEU A 86 -1.46 11.60 0.65
N GLN A 87 -2.35 11.69 -0.34
CA GLN A 87 -1.97 11.83 -1.75
C GLN A 87 -1.31 13.17 -2.05
N LEU A 88 -1.76 14.27 -1.45
CA LEU A 88 -1.11 15.58 -1.59
C LEU A 88 0.29 15.58 -0.99
N ILE A 89 0.51 14.89 0.14
CA ILE A 89 1.85 14.72 0.73
C ILE A 89 2.74 13.90 -0.19
N ILE A 90 2.25 12.78 -0.73
CA ILE A 90 3.02 11.93 -1.67
C ILE A 90 3.35 12.73 -2.92
N PHE A 91 2.37 13.41 -3.50
CA PHE A 91 2.54 14.24 -4.69
C PHE A 91 3.56 15.35 -4.44
N GLY A 92 3.38 16.16 -3.39
CA GLY A 92 4.33 17.21 -3.01
C GLY A 92 5.74 16.68 -2.76
N GLY A 93 5.87 15.54 -2.08
CA GLY A 93 7.16 14.89 -1.83
C GLY A 93 7.84 14.43 -3.12
N VAL A 94 7.10 13.82 -4.05
CA VAL A 94 7.60 13.45 -5.37
C VAL A 94 8.02 14.71 -6.14
N PHE A 95 7.22 15.77 -6.18
CA PHE A 95 7.59 17.02 -6.86
C PHE A 95 8.91 17.59 -6.33
N ILE A 96 9.07 17.66 -5.01
CA ILE A 96 10.31 18.14 -4.37
C ILE A 96 11.51 17.30 -4.78
N ILE A 97 11.36 15.97 -4.81
CA ILE A 97 12.41 15.04 -5.23
C ILE A 97 12.76 15.22 -6.72
N TYR A 98 11.84 15.68 -7.57
CA TYR A 98 12.14 15.89 -8.99
C TYR A 98 12.76 17.27 -9.30
N ILE A 99 12.67 18.26 -8.39
CA ILE A 99 13.21 19.61 -8.61
C ILE A 99 14.71 19.60 -9.02
N PRO A 100 15.61 18.90 -8.31
CA PRO A 100 17.02 18.91 -8.69
C PRO A 100 17.28 18.30 -10.07
N LEU A 101 16.52 17.25 -10.45
CA LEU A 101 16.62 16.67 -11.79
C LEU A 101 16.21 17.69 -12.86
N ILE A 102 15.09 18.40 -12.65
CA ILE A 102 14.62 19.43 -13.58
C ILE A 102 15.65 20.54 -13.72
N ILE A 103 16.26 20.99 -12.62
CA ILE A 103 17.31 22.03 -12.64
C ILE A 103 18.51 21.56 -13.45
N VAL A 104 19.03 20.35 -13.21
CA VAL A 104 20.19 19.83 -13.93
C VAL A 104 19.88 19.65 -15.42
N LEU A 105 18.69 19.14 -15.77
CA LEU A 105 18.28 18.99 -17.18
C LEU A 105 18.12 20.35 -17.87
N ALA A 106 17.55 21.34 -17.20
CA ALA A 106 17.40 22.69 -17.75
C ALA A 106 18.76 23.37 -17.98
N LEU A 107 19.68 23.27 -17.01
CA LEU A 107 21.03 23.84 -17.11
C LEU A 107 21.87 23.15 -18.19
N THR A 108 21.83 21.83 -18.26
CA THR A 108 22.59 21.07 -19.27
C THR A 108 22.05 21.29 -20.68
N GLY A 109 20.73 21.40 -20.86
CA GLY A 109 20.12 21.81 -22.13
C GLY A 109 20.49 23.23 -22.54
N ALA A 110 20.47 24.19 -21.60
CA ALA A 110 20.83 25.58 -21.84
C ALA A 110 22.31 25.78 -22.19
N LEU A 111 23.19 24.88 -21.72
CA LEU A 111 24.63 24.89 -22.00
C LEU A 111 25.01 24.04 -23.23
N SER A 112 24.05 23.37 -23.88
CA SER A 112 24.35 22.54 -25.06
C SER A 112 24.51 23.42 -26.30
N ASN A 113 25.67 23.35 -26.95
CA ASN A 113 25.96 24.16 -28.13
C ASN A 113 25.25 23.66 -29.40
N ASN A 114 24.76 22.41 -29.43
CA ASN A 114 24.12 21.78 -30.58
C ASN A 114 22.69 21.28 -30.32
N GLY A 115 22.05 21.66 -29.20
CA GLY A 115 20.66 21.32 -28.87
C GLY A 115 20.35 19.85 -28.56
N ASN A 116 21.23 18.91 -28.92
CA ASN A 116 20.95 17.48 -28.92
C ASN A 116 21.93 16.65 -28.07
N ASP A 117 22.99 17.26 -27.54
CA ASP A 117 24.02 16.55 -26.79
C ASP A 117 23.84 16.79 -25.29
N ALA A 118 23.17 15.85 -24.60
CA ALA A 118 23.31 15.74 -23.16
C ALA A 118 24.77 15.37 -22.86
N GLY A 119 25.58 16.38 -22.51
CA GLY A 119 27.01 16.18 -22.31
C GLY A 119 27.31 15.03 -21.33
N PRO A 120 28.44 14.31 -21.45
CA PRO A 120 28.78 13.17 -20.59
C PRO A 120 28.66 13.44 -19.08
N LEU A 121 28.87 14.70 -18.67
CA LEU A 121 28.71 15.17 -17.29
C LEU A 121 27.26 15.12 -16.79
N ALA A 122 26.26 15.32 -17.66
CA ALA A 122 24.84 15.21 -17.32
C ALA A 122 24.48 13.75 -16.99
N MET A 123 24.96 12.79 -17.79
CA MET A 123 24.72 11.36 -17.57
C MET A 123 25.33 10.86 -16.25
N ILE A 124 26.51 11.37 -15.87
CA ILE A 124 27.17 11.05 -14.60
C ILE A 124 26.35 11.51 -13.38
N PHE A 125 25.56 12.59 -13.50
CA PHE A 125 24.66 13.01 -12.43
C PHE A 125 23.30 12.30 -12.48
N VAL A 126 22.68 12.21 -13.66
CA VAL A 126 21.31 11.70 -13.81
C VAL A 126 21.19 10.24 -13.38
N ILE A 127 22.13 9.37 -13.76
CA ILE A 127 22.03 7.93 -13.44
C ILE A 127 22.07 7.69 -11.92
N PRO A 128 23.08 8.15 -11.16
CA PRO A 128 23.07 8.02 -9.70
C PRO A 128 21.88 8.69 -9.05
N TYR A 129 21.42 9.83 -9.58
CA TYR A 129 20.27 10.53 -9.04
C TYR A 129 18.97 9.74 -9.21
N VAL A 130 18.74 9.14 -10.39
CA VAL A 130 17.59 8.26 -10.62
C VAL A 130 17.64 7.03 -9.72
N VAL A 131 18.81 6.42 -9.54
CA VAL A 131 18.98 5.31 -8.59
C VAL A 131 18.63 5.76 -7.16
N PHE A 132 19.09 6.93 -6.74
CA PHE A 132 18.75 7.51 -5.44
C PHE A 132 17.24 7.73 -5.29
N ILE A 133 16.57 8.30 -6.31
CA ILE A 133 15.11 8.49 -6.31
C ILE A 133 14.39 7.15 -6.14
N ILE A 134 14.77 6.14 -6.91
CA ILE A 134 14.16 4.80 -6.86
C ILE A 134 14.32 4.23 -5.45
N VAL A 135 15.54 4.24 -4.90
CA VAL A 135 15.80 3.73 -3.54
C VAL A 135 14.99 4.50 -2.50
N ALA A 136 14.91 5.83 -2.60
CA ALA A 136 14.14 6.65 -1.69
C ALA A 136 12.64 6.31 -1.76
N ILE A 137 12.06 6.25 -2.96
CA ILE A 137 10.65 5.91 -3.16
C ILE A 137 10.33 4.54 -2.56
N TYR A 138 11.13 3.51 -2.86
CA TYR A 138 10.90 2.18 -2.31
C TYR A 138 11.04 2.16 -0.79
N TYR A 139 12.05 2.83 -0.23
CA TYR A 139 12.22 2.92 1.23
C TYR A 139 10.99 3.54 1.91
N PHE A 140 10.49 4.67 1.40
CA PHE A 140 9.31 5.32 1.95
C PHE A 140 8.03 4.51 1.72
N ALA A 141 7.87 3.86 0.57
CA ALA A 141 6.73 3.00 0.27
C ALA A 141 6.65 1.80 1.23
N LEU A 142 7.79 1.14 1.49
CA LEU A 142 7.86 0.03 2.45
C LEU A 142 7.53 0.50 3.87
N LYS A 143 7.96 1.71 4.26
CA LYS A 143 7.59 2.30 5.56
C LYS A 143 6.12 2.73 5.64
N ALA A 144 5.52 3.10 4.52
CA ALA A 144 4.12 3.49 4.40
C ALA A 144 3.15 2.31 4.23
N PHE A 145 3.66 1.07 4.16
CA PHE A 145 2.89 -0.13 3.77
C PHE A 145 1.56 -0.30 4.53
N TYR A 146 1.51 0.04 5.82
CA TYR A 146 0.30 -0.11 6.64
C TYR A 146 -0.58 1.14 6.73
N ILE A 147 -0.24 2.27 6.11
CA ILE A 147 -1.00 3.53 6.31
C ILE A 147 -2.44 3.42 5.80
N VAL A 148 -2.63 2.89 4.59
CA VAL A 148 -3.97 2.72 4.00
C VAL A 148 -4.88 1.86 4.89
N PRO A 149 -4.50 0.63 5.29
CA PRO A 149 -5.34 -0.18 6.16
C PRO A 149 -5.49 0.39 7.58
N LEU A 150 -4.53 1.16 8.11
CA LEU A 150 -4.71 1.86 9.39
C LEU A 150 -5.80 2.94 9.31
N ILE A 151 -5.88 3.66 8.18
CA ILE A 151 -6.97 4.62 7.93
C ILE A 151 -8.29 3.87 7.77
N SER A 152 -8.37 2.85 6.92
CA SER A 152 -9.64 2.20 6.60
C SER A 152 -10.16 1.25 7.68
N LEU A 153 -9.31 0.39 8.25
CA LEU A 153 -9.73 -0.67 9.17
C LEU A 153 -9.76 -0.20 10.62
N LYS A 154 -8.97 0.82 10.98
CA LYS A 154 -8.88 1.37 12.34
C LYS A 154 -9.30 2.83 12.47
N GLY A 155 -9.61 3.52 11.37
CA GLY A 155 -10.11 4.89 11.41
C GLY A 155 -9.07 5.91 11.88
N ILE A 156 -7.77 5.63 11.73
CA ILE A 156 -6.70 6.55 12.11
C ILE A 156 -6.59 7.65 11.07
N LYS A 157 -7.29 8.77 11.30
CA LYS A 157 -7.34 9.90 10.35
C LYS A 157 -6.13 10.83 10.43
N ASP A 158 -5.40 10.82 11.55
CA ASP A 158 -4.17 11.59 11.70
C ASP A 158 -2.99 10.86 11.01
N LEU A 159 -2.47 11.45 9.94
CA LEU A 159 -1.43 10.85 9.12
C LEU A 159 -0.09 10.74 9.84
N LYS A 160 0.20 11.65 10.77
CA LYS A 160 1.43 11.58 11.57
C LYS A 160 1.41 10.35 12.48
N THR A 161 0.28 10.10 13.12
CA THR A 161 0.04 8.90 13.92
C THR A 161 0.09 7.65 13.05
N ALA A 162 -0.60 7.62 11.91
CA ALA A 162 -0.59 6.49 11.00
C ALA A 162 0.84 6.17 10.48
N TRP A 163 1.63 7.20 10.15
CA TRP A 163 3.03 7.05 9.75
C TRP A 163 3.89 6.46 10.87
N ASN A 164 3.77 6.96 12.10
CA ASN A 164 4.54 6.46 13.23
C ASN A 164 4.24 4.99 13.51
N ILE A 165 2.96 4.61 13.51
CA ILE A 165 2.52 3.23 13.70
C ILE A 165 3.08 2.34 12.58
N SER A 166 2.86 2.71 11.31
CA SER A 166 3.36 1.95 10.15
C SER A 166 4.89 1.82 10.17
N ARG A 167 5.61 2.89 10.53
CA ARG A 167 7.09 2.86 10.62
C ARG A 167 7.58 1.87 11.65
N VAL A 168 6.89 1.72 12.78
CA VAL A 168 7.21 0.79 13.87
C VAL A 168 6.84 -0.65 13.47
N MET A 169 5.64 -0.86 12.93
CA MET A 169 5.18 -2.18 12.43
C MET A 169 6.14 -2.81 11.42
N THR A 170 6.73 -1.98 10.56
CA THR A 170 7.66 -2.38 9.49
C THR A 170 9.11 -2.57 9.96
N GLN A 171 9.45 -2.27 11.21
CA GLN A 171 10.81 -2.49 11.73
C GLN A 171 11.15 -3.99 11.69
N GLY A 172 12.40 -4.32 11.33
CA GLY A 172 12.87 -5.71 11.24
C GLY A 172 12.35 -6.50 10.02
N ASN A 173 11.34 -6.02 9.29
CA ASN A 173 10.64 -6.81 8.26
C ASN A 173 10.63 -6.18 6.86
N LEU A 174 11.39 -5.12 6.62
CA LEU A 174 11.36 -4.41 5.33
C LEU A 174 11.66 -5.32 4.13
N ILE A 175 12.61 -6.25 4.28
CA ILE A 175 12.95 -7.22 3.23
C ILE A 175 11.80 -8.21 3.03
N ALA A 176 11.17 -8.69 4.11
CA ALA A 176 10.02 -9.60 4.01
C ALA A 176 8.83 -8.93 3.30
N ILE A 177 8.54 -7.67 3.62
CA ILE A 177 7.51 -6.86 2.95
C ILE A 177 7.87 -6.63 1.48
N LEU A 178 9.13 -6.29 1.18
CA LEU A 178 9.57 -6.11 -0.20
C LEU A 178 9.42 -7.38 -1.03
N LEU A 179 9.88 -8.52 -0.50
CA LEU A 179 9.74 -9.83 -1.15
C LEU A 179 8.26 -10.22 -1.29
N PHE A 180 7.43 -9.93 -0.29
CA PHE A 180 5.98 -10.09 -0.37
C PHE A 180 5.38 -9.29 -1.53
N SER A 181 5.61 -7.98 -1.56
CA SER A 181 5.11 -7.12 -2.63
C SER A 181 5.61 -7.56 -4.01
N PHE A 182 6.87 -7.99 -4.09
CA PHE A 182 7.45 -8.51 -5.33
C PHE A 182 6.77 -9.79 -5.79
N VAL A 183 6.64 -10.80 -4.93
CA VAL A 183 6.02 -12.09 -5.29
C VAL A 183 4.54 -11.92 -5.62
N VAL A 184 3.79 -11.17 -4.80
CA VAL A 184 2.38 -10.87 -5.09
C VAL A 184 2.25 -10.11 -6.42
N GLY A 185 3.16 -9.17 -6.71
CA GLY A 185 3.21 -8.45 -7.98
C GLY A 185 3.51 -9.34 -9.19
N LEU A 186 4.37 -10.34 -9.05
CA LEU A 186 4.61 -11.34 -10.11
C LEU A 186 3.40 -12.24 -10.32
N LEU A 187 2.81 -12.76 -9.25
CA LEU A 187 1.62 -13.61 -9.31
C LEU A 187 0.44 -12.88 -9.98
N ALA A 188 0.28 -11.59 -9.68
CA ALA A 188 -0.73 -10.74 -10.29
C ALA A 188 -0.54 -10.54 -11.80
N GLN A 189 0.67 -10.73 -12.33
CA GLN A 189 1.00 -10.60 -13.74
C GLN A 189 0.96 -11.93 -14.51
N ILE A 190 0.77 -13.08 -13.85
CA ILE A 190 0.65 -14.38 -14.54
C ILE A 190 -0.51 -14.36 -15.56
N GLY A 191 -1.56 -13.58 -15.28
CA GLY A 191 -2.68 -13.38 -16.18
C GLY A 191 -2.31 -12.78 -17.55
N VAL A 192 -1.15 -12.13 -17.69
CA VAL A 192 -0.63 -11.66 -19.00
C VAL A 192 -0.51 -12.84 -19.98
N LEU A 193 -0.09 -14.01 -19.48
CA LEU A 193 0.11 -15.23 -20.28
C LEU A 193 -1.21 -15.77 -20.86
N ALA A 194 -2.35 -15.40 -20.29
CA ALA A 194 -3.69 -15.72 -20.79
C ALA A 194 -4.26 -14.57 -21.65
N CYS A 195 -3.54 -14.22 -22.72
CA CYS A 195 -3.94 -13.21 -23.71
C CYS A 195 -4.24 -11.81 -23.15
N GLY A 196 -3.58 -11.41 -22.05
CA GLY A 196 -3.76 -10.10 -21.41
C GLY A 196 -5.07 -9.93 -20.60
N ILE A 197 -6.16 -10.57 -21.00
CA ILE A 197 -7.44 -10.56 -20.26
C ILE A 197 -7.27 -11.22 -18.88
N GLY A 198 -6.42 -12.24 -18.79
CA GLY A 198 -6.13 -12.91 -17.53
C GLY A 198 -5.63 -11.97 -16.42
N ILE A 199 -5.04 -10.80 -16.76
CA ILE A 199 -4.60 -9.80 -15.78
C ILE A 199 -5.77 -9.35 -14.89
N PHE A 200 -6.95 -9.13 -15.47
CA PHE A 200 -8.12 -8.73 -14.69
C PHE A 200 -8.54 -9.81 -13.69
N LEU A 201 -8.29 -11.08 -14.00
CA LEU A 201 -8.63 -12.21 -13.13
C LEU A 201 -7.58 -12.39 -12.03
N THR A 202 -6.32 -12.00 -12.26
CA THR A 202 -5.22 -12.16 -11.31
C THR A 202 -4.98 -10.93 -10.44
N LEU A 203 -5.41 -9.72 -10.83
CA LEU A 203 -5.29 -8.51 -10.02
C LEU A 203 -6.06 -8.52 -8.68
N PRO A 204 -7.29 -9.08 -8.58
CA PRO A 204 -8.00 -9.19 -7.29
C PRO A 204 -7.18 -9.93 -6.22
N PHE A 205 -6.33 -10.87 -6.63
CA PHE A 205 -5.43 -11.59 -5.72
C PHE A 205 -4.53 -10.63 -4.92
N VAL A 206 -4.04 -9.56 -5.54
CA VAL A 206 -3.23 -8.53 -4.86
C VAL A 206 -3.94 -8.01 -3.63
N TYR A 207 -5.21 -7.64 -3.76
CA TYR A 207 -5.99 -7.08 -2.65
C TYR A 207 -6.25 -8.11 -1.56
N THR A 208 -6.60 -9.35 -1.93
CA THR A 208 -6.85 -10.43 -0.96
C THR A 208 -5.60 -10.80 -0.15
N ALA A 209 -4.44 -10.93 -0.80
CA ALA A 209 -3.18 -11.25 -0.12
C ALA A 209 -2.74 -10.10 0.80
N ASN A 210 -2.79 -8.84 0.30
CA ASN A 210 -2.45 -7.67 1.11
C ASN A 210 -3.41 -7.52 2.30
N TYR A 211 -4.72 -7.77 2.12
CA TYR A 211 -5.68 -7.74 3.21
C TYR A 211 -5.26 -8.63 4.39
N PHE A 212 -4.82 -9.87 4.16
CA PHE A 212 -4.37 -10.73 5.24
C PHE A 212 -3.06 -10.27 5.88
N ALA A 213 -2.13 -9.71 5.10
CA ALA A 213 -0.92 -9.11 5.65
C ALA A 213 -1.24 -7.92 6.58
N TYR A 214 -2.29 -7.16 6.26
CA TYR A 214 -2.74 -6.02 7.05
C TYR A 214 -3.56 -6.42 8.27
N GLU A 215 -4.52 -7.34 8.12
CA GLU A 215 -5.37 -7.79 9.22
C GLU A 215 -4.54 -8.47 10.32
N ASP A 216 -3.62 -9.38 9.97
CA ASP A 216 -2.75 -10.05 10.94
C ASP A 216 -1.82 -9.05 11.65
N ALA A 217 -1.22 -8.12 10.90
CA ALA A 217 -0.36 -7.08 11.48
C ALA A 217 -1.10 -6.18 12.47
N ILE A 218 -2.35 -5.82 12.15
CA ILE A 218 -3.19 -5.01 13.01
C ILE A 218 -3.63 -5.80 14.25
N GLN A 219 -4.00 -7.07 14.11
CA GLN A 219 -4.34 -7.93 15.25
C GLN A 219 -3.18 -8.05 16.24
N GLN A 220 -1.94 -8.19 15.75
CA GLN A 220 -0.76 -8.28 16.61
C GLN A 220 -0.57 -7.06 17.52
N ILE A 221 -0.95 -5.85 17.08
CA ILE A 221 -0.81 -4.60 17.85
C ILE A 221 -2.06 -4.22 18.66
N GLU A 222 -3.19 -4.92 18.46
CA GLU A 222 -4.41 -4.76 19.25
C GLU A 222 -4.46 -5.68 20.48
N HIS A 223 -3.82 -6.84 20.43
CA HIS A 223 -4.08 -7.96 21.34
C HIS A 223 -3.39 -7.94 22.73
N ASP A 224 -2.76 -6.85 23.16
CA ASP A 224 -1.95 -6.85 24.41
C ASP A 224 -2.67 -6.36 25.69
N GLU A 225 -3.90 -5.83 25.65
CA GLU A 225 -4.59 -5.38 26.90
C GLU A 225 -5.01 -6.54 27.83
N ILE A 226 -5.37 -7.71 27.29
CA ILE A 226 -5.90 -8.83 28.11
C ILE A 226 -4.77 -9.62 28.80
N ILE A 227 -3.62 -9.74 28.14
CA ILE A 227 -2.44 -10.43 28.70
C ILE A 227 -1.84 -9.60 29.84
N GLU A 228 -1.88 -8.26 29.74
CA GLU A 228 -1.34 -7.38 30.79
C GLU A 228 -2.18 -7.38 32.09
N ILE A 229 -3.50 -7.58 31.99
CA ILE A 229 -4.39 -7.72 33.15
C ILE A 229 -4.24 -9.12 33.78
N GLY A 230 -4.07 -10.16 32.96
CA GLY A 230 -3.79 -11.53 33.43
C GLY A 230 -2.46 -11.63 34.18
N SER A 231 -1.41 -10.94 33.72
CA SER A 231 -0.09 -10.95 34.38
C SER A 231 0.00 -10.05 35.62
N LYS A 232 -0.88 -9.05 35.77
CA LYS A 232 -0.92 -8.17 36.95
C LYS A 232 -1.70 -8.77 38.13
N ASN A 233 -2.53 -9.78 37.89
CA ASN A 233 -3.34 -10.46 38.91
C ASN A 233 -2.70 -11.78 39.43
N GLU A 234 -1.48 -12.12 39.00
CA GLU A 234 -0.70 -13.26 39.51
C GLU A 234 0.33 -12.88 40.59
N PHE A 235 0.15 -11.73 41.26
CA PHE A 235 0.92 -11.35 42.46
C PHE A 235 0.00 -11.07 43.64
#